data_AF-A0A1X7G692-F1
#
_entry.id   AF-A0A1X7G692-F1
#
_cell.length_a   1.000
_cell.length_b   1.000
_cell.length_c   1.000
_cell.angle_alpha   90.00
_cell.angle_beta   90.00
_cell.angle_gamma   90.00
#
_symmetry.space_group_name_H-M   'P 1'
#
loop_
_entity.id
_entity.type
_entity.pdbx_description
1 polymer ?
#
loop_
_entity_poly.entity_id
_entity_poly.type
_entity_poly.pdbx_seq_one_letter_code
_entity_poly.pdbx_strand_id
1 'polypeptide(L)'
;MALYDEGHTVAGWTGVAVATVGTTVTGVGVCAGDGVVVGGGLVIVAVAALVTWGLHLAGWGKPPGVRPRGEWGMRVRDTAARSGHPGCLGCRLAGRRTAGRSALSVAAPTVAGDGTGMEEHRAALVGGAAGADVGRGAS
;
A
#
# COMPACT_ATOMS: atom_id res chain seq x y z
N MET A 1 9.55 14.38 -20.24
CA MET A 1 9.41 14.25 -18.76
C MET A 1 8.34 13.21 -18.49
N ALA A 2 8.69 12.12 -17.80
CA ALA A 2 7.76 11.02 -17.56
C ALA A 2 6.54 11.51 -16.76
N LEU A 3 5.35 11.11 -17.19
CA LEU A 3 4.06 11.32 -16.52
C LEU A 3 3.79 10.28 -15.41
N TYR A 4 4.78 9.46 -15.09
CA TYR A 4 4.69 8.37 -14.13
C TYR A 4 5.78 8.49 -13.10
N ASP A 5 5.48 8.02 -11.90
CA ASP A 5 6.50 7.79 -10.90
C ASP A 5 7.38 6.60 -11.31
N GLU A 6 8.69 6.82 -11.38
CA GLU A 6 9.69 5.81 -11.69
C GLU A 6 10.01 4.89 -10.50
N GLY A 7 9.32 5.05 -9.36
CA GLY A 7 9.49 4.20 -8.18
C GLY A 7 10.78 4.48 -7.42
N HIS A 8 11.41 5.62 -7.69
CA HIS A 8 12.60 6.09 -6.98
C HIS A 8 12.22 6.45 -5.54
N THR A 9 12.46 5.51 -4.63
CA THR A 9 12.23 5.66 -3.18
C THR A 9 13.53 5.43 -2.43
N VAL A 10 13.69 6.09 -1.27
CA VAL A 10 14.88 5.89 -0.43
C VAL A 10 14.97 4.43 0.02
N ALA A 11 13.82 3.82 0.38
CA ALA A 11 13.75 2.40 0.70
C ALA A 11 14.24 1.52 -0.46
N GLY A 12 13.75 1.78 -1.68
CA GLY A 12 14.13 1.02 -2.88
C GLY A 12 15.61 1.13 -3.21
N TRP A 13 16.16 2.35 -3.31
CA TRP A 13 17.57 2.55 -3.66
C TRP A 13 18.54 2.01 -2.60
N THR A 14 18.19 2.15 -1.32
CA THR A 14 19.00 1.58 -0.23
C THR A 14 18.99 0.05 -0.32
N GLY A 15 17.81 -0.55 -0.53
CA GLY A 15 17.67 -1.99 -0.72
C GLY A 15 18.49 -2.51 -1.89
N VAL A 16 18.38 -1.85 -3.05
CA VAL A 16 19.15 -2.21 -4.26
C VAL A 16 20.64 -2.16 -3.99
N ALA A 17 21.15 -1.07 -3.40
CA ALA A 17 22.58 -0.93 -3.14
C ALA A 17 23.12 -2.05 -2.23
N VAL A 18 22.43 -2.34 -1.11
CA VAL A 18 22.86 -3.38 -0.17
C VAL A 18 22.72 -4.77 -0.78
N ALA A 19 21.63 -5.03 -1.50
CA ALA A 19 21.41 -6.32 -2.17
C ALA A 19 22.47 -6.59 -3.24
N THR A 20 22.86 -5.59 -4.05
CA THR A 20 23.94 -5.72 -5.03
C THR A 20 25.28 -6.08 -4.38
N VAL A 21 25.62 -5.47 -3.24
CA VAL A 21 26.82 -5.84 -2.49
C VAL A 21 26.72 -7.29 -2.01
N GLY A 22 25.60 -7.67 -1.39
CA GLY A 22 25.40 -9.03 -0.88
C GLY A 22 25.47 -10.09 -1.98
N THR A 23 24.80 -9.88 -3.11
CA THR A 23 24.84 -10.82 -4.25
C THR A 23 26.22 -10.89 -4.89
N THR A 24 26.96 -9.78 -4.94
CA THR A 24 28.35 -9.77 -5.42
C THR A 24 29.24 -10.61 -4.52
N VAL A 25 29.15 -10.43 -3.18
CA VAL A 25 29.90 -11.23 -2.20
C VAL A 25 29.53 -12.71 -2.32
N THR A 26 28.24 -13.04 -2.45
CA THR A 26 27.78 -14.41 -2.68
C THR A 26 28.39 -14.99 -3.95
N GLY A 27 28.40 -14.26 -5.06
CA GLY A 27 28.99 -14.70 -6.33
C GLY A 27 30.49 -14.98 -6.21
N VAL A 28 31.24 -14.10 -5.53
CA VAL A 28 32.66 -14.30 -5.23
C VAL A 28 32.87 -15.58 -4.42
N GLY A 29 32.07 -15.81 -3.37
CA GLY A 29 32.15 -17.03 -2.56
C GLY A 29 31.90 -18.30 -3.37
N VAL A 30 30.92 -18.27 -4.29
CA VAL A 30 30.65 -19.39 -5.20
C VAL A 30 31.84 -19.67 -6.12
N CYS A 31 32.42 -18.63 -6.73
CA CYS A 31 33.59 -18.79 -7.61
C CYS A 31 34.84 -19.29 -6.86
N ALA A 32 34.98 -18.95 -5.57
CA ALA A 32 36.08 -19.39 -4.72
C ALA A 32 35.86 -20.78 -4.09
N GLY A 33 34.63 -21.33 -4.14
CA GLY A 33 34.28 -22.56 -3.43
C GLY A 33 34.22 -22.39 -1.90
N ASP A 34 34.01 -21.17 -1.41
CA ASP A 34 34.04 -20.84 0.02
C ASP A 34 32.61 -20.62 0.56
N GLY A 35 32.12 -21.62 1.32
CA GLY A 35 30.80 -21.59 1.93
C GLY A 35 30.61 -20.50 2.98
N VAL A 36 31.68 -20.04 3.64
CA VAL A 36 31.62 -18.96 4.64
C VAL A 36 31.38 -17.63 3.92
N VAL A 37 32.06 -17.38 2.80
CA VAL A 37 31.85 -16.18 1.99
C VAL A 37 30.45 -16.17 1.37
N VAL A 38 29.97 -17.31 0.88
CA VAL A 38 28.57 -17.45 0.43
C VAL A 38 27.59 -17.12 1.56
N GLY A 39 27.79 -17.71 2.74
CA GLY A 39 26.95 -17.44 3.91
C GLY A 39 26.93 -15.95 4.29
N GLY A 40 28.10 -15.31 4.29
CA GLY A 40 28.22 -13.86 4.54
C GLY A 40 27.44 -13.01 3.53
N GLY A 41 27.57 -13.32 2.23
CA GLY A 41 26.81 -12.63 1.18
C GLY A 41 25.29 -12.78 1.33
N LEU A 42 24.82 -13.99 1.67
CA LEU A 42 23.39 -14.25 1.94
C LEU A 42 22.88 -13.48 3.17
N VAL A 43 23.69 -13.36 4.23
CA VAL A 43 23.35 -12.53 5.39
C VAL A 43 23.19 -11.06 4.98
N ILE A 44 24.07 -10.53 4.12
CA ILE A 44 23.94 -9.15 3.61
C ILE A 44 22.63 -8.97 2.83
N VAL A 45 22.25 -9.94 2.00
CA VAL A 45 20.96 -9.91 1.27
C VAL A 45 19.77 -9.92 2.23
N ALA A 46 19.81 -10.73 3.29
CA ALA A 46 18.78 -10.72 4.32
C ALA A 46 18.69 -9.37 5.03
N VAL A 47 19.84 -8.74 5.35
CA VAL A 47 19.90 -7.39 5.90
C VAL A 47 19.30 -6.37 4.92
N ALA A 48 19.57 -6.48 3.62
CA ALA A 48 18.96 -5.61 2.61
C ALA A 48 17.42 -5.66 2.65
N ALA A 49 16.85 -6.87 2.76
CA ALA A 49 15.40 -7.06 2.88
C ALA A 49 14.85 -6.40 4.15
N LEU A 50 15.52 -6.60 5.31
CA LEU A 50 15.10 -6.01 6.58
C LEU A 50 15.20 -4.48 6.59
N VAL A 51 16.28 -3.91 6.04
CA VAL A 51 16.47 -2.46 5.93
C VAL A 51 15.41 -1.86 5.01
N THR A 52 15.18 -2.46 3.85
CA THR A 52 14.15 -2.01 2.89
C THR A 52 12.77 -2.04 3.52
N TRP A 53 12.46 -3.12 4.25
CA TRP A 53 11.20 -3.26 4.96
C TRP A 53 11.05 -2.22 6.07
N GLY A 54 12.05 -2.03 6.92
CA GLY A 54 12.05 -1.01 7.97
C GLY A 54 11.86 0.41 7.41
N LEU A 55 12.58 0.74 6.33
CA LEU A 55 12.42 2.02 5.64
C LEU A 55 11.02 2.18 5.04
N HIS A 56 10.46 1.13 4.45
CA HIS A 56 9.09 1.14 3.96
C HIS A 56 8.08 1.44 5.07
N LEU A 57 8.19 0.76 6.21
CA LEU A 57 7.32 1.00 7.38
C LEU A 57 7.49 2.39 7.98
N ALA A 58 8.67 3.00 7.83
CA ALA A 58 8.96 4.37 8.23
C ALA A 58 8.46 5.43 7.22
N GLY A 59 7.79 5.02 6.13
CA GLY A 59 7.24 5.90 5.10
C GLY A 59 8.26 6.36 4.06
N TRP A 60 9.45 5.74 4.01
CA TRP A 60 10.47 6.02 2.98
C TRP A 60 10.34 5.13 1.75
N GLY A 61 9.42 4.17 1.79
CA GLY A 61 8.91 3.44 0.63
C GLY A 61 7.54 3.99 0.25
N LYS A 62 7.11 3.72 -0.99
CA LYS A 62 5.81 4.16 -1.50
C LYS A 62 5.04 2.96 -2.04
N PRO A 63 3.70 2.94 -1.91
CA PRO A 63 2.90 1.87 -2.48
C PRO A 63 2.96 1.92 -4.01
N PRO A 64 2.81 0.78 -4.69
CA PRO A 64 2.64 0.76 -6.14
C PRO A 64 1.32 1.44 -6.52
N GLY A 65 1.33 2.28 -7.57
CA GLY A 65 0.12 2.92 -8.10
C GLY A 65 0.32 4.38 -8.51
N VAL A 66 -0.76 4.97 -9.03
CA VAL A 66 -0.78 6.39 -9.42
C VAL A 66 -0.83 7.26 -8.16
N ARG A 67 0.01 8.28 -8.14
CA ARG A 67 0.14 9.21 -7.02
C ARG A 67 0.25 10.64 -7.51
N PRO A 68 -0.25 11.65 -6.77
CA PRO A 68 -0.12 13.06 -7.14
C PRO A 68 1.34 13.46 -7.34
N ARG A 69 1.61 14.36 -8.28
CA ARG A 69 2.99 14.78 -8.60
C ARG A 69 3.76 15.34 -7.39
N GLY A 70 3.07 16.01 -6.48
CA GLY A 70 3.69 16.54 -5.25
C GLY A 70 4.28 15.46 -4.35
N GLU A 71 3.82 14.21 -4.49
CA GLU A 71 4.32 13.09 -3.69
C GLU A 71 5.50 12.39 -4.36
N TRP A 72 5.87 12.71 -5.60
CA TRP A 72 6.84 11.94 -6.41
C TRP A 72 8.25 11.93 -5.84
N GLY A 73 8.69 13.05 -5.27
CA GLY A 73 10.07 13.21 -4.81
C GLY A 73 10.52 12.12 -3.84
N MET A 74 11.73 11.58 -4.05
CA MET A 74 12.34 10.55 -3.21
C MET A 74 12.32 10.89 -1.71
N ARG A 75 12.45 12.18 -1.38
CA ARG A 75 12.52 12.68 0.00
C ARG A 75 11.16 12.90 0.65
N VAL A 76 10.07 12.81 -0.12
CA VAL A 76 8.71 12.94 0.41
C VAL A 76 8.35 11.62 1.11
N ARG A 77 8.11 11.71 2.42
CA ARG A 77 7.65 10.57 3.22
C ARG A 77 6.17 10.31 2.98
N ASP A 78 5.83 9.04 2.93
CA ASP A 78 4.48 8.53 2.94
C ASP A 78 3.94 8.48 4.38
N THR A 79 2.94 9.30 4.66
CA THR A 79 2.29 9.37 5.97
C THR A 79 1.28 8.24 6.21
N ALA A 80 0.77 7.60 5.14
CA ALA A 80 -0.20 6.51 5.19
C ALA A 80 0.46 5.16 5.51
N ALA A 81 1.78 5.04 5.38
CA ALA A 81 2.54 3.86 5.80
C ALA A 81 2.25 3.47 7.26
N ARG A 82 1.90 4.44 8.12
CA ARG A 82 1.57 4.16 9.52
C ARG A 82 0.31 3.30 9.70
N SER A 83 -0.73 3.55 8.92
CA SER A 83 -1.97 2.78 8.88
C SER A 83 -1.86 1.49 8.05
N GLY A 84 -0.77 1.33 7.30
CA GLY A 84 -0.59 0.26 6.35
C GLY A 84 -1.32 0.50 5.03
N HIS A 85 -0.87 -0.20 3.99
CA HIS A 85 -1.40 -0.08 2.64
C HIS A 85 -2.30 -1.27 2.28
N PRO A 86 -3.36 -1.04 1.50
CA PRO A 86 -4.19 -2.12 0.98
C PRO A 86 -3.33 -3.07 0.14
N GLY A 87 -3.40 -4.37 0.42
CA GLY A 87 -2.68 -5.40 -0.33
C GLY A 87 -1.16 -5.48 -0.09
N CYS A 88 -0.55 -4.58 0.69
CA CYS A 88 0.90 -4.63 0.92
C CYS A 88 1.27 -5.72 1.93
N LEU A 89 2.02 -6.74 1.47
CA LEU A 89 2.54 -7.80 2.32
C LEU A 89 3.49 -7.26 3.40
N GLY A 90 4.36 -6.31 3.08
CA GLY A 90 5.28 -5.71 4.05
C GLY A 90 4.56 -5.04 5.22
N CYS A 91 3.54 -4.22 4.95
CA CYS A 91 2.71 -3.62 5.99
C CYS A 91 1.92 -4.69 6.77
N ARG A 92 1.38 -5.70 6.08
CA ARG A 92 0.62 -6.79 6.71
C ARG A 92 1.48 -7.63 7.66
N LEU A 93 2.71 -7.97 7.28
CA LEU A 93 3.68 -8.66 8.14
C LEU A 93 4.03 -7.85 9.39
N ALA A 94 3.94 -6.52 9.31
CA ALA A 94 4.08 -5.61 10.45
C ALA A 94 2.79 -5.40 11.26
N GLY A 95 1.72 -6.17 10.99
CA GLY A 95 0.42 -6.01 11.64
C GLY A 95 -0.39 -4.79 11.19
N ARG A 96 0.11 -4.00 10.22
CA ARG A 96 -0.55 -2.80 9.71
C ARG A 96 -1.51 -3.20 8.59
N ARG A 97 -2.77 -3.41 8.96
CA ARG A 97 -3.85 -3.59 7.99
C ARG A 97 -4.62 -2.29 7.91
N THR A 98 -4.71 -1.72 6.71
CA THR A 98 -5.76 -0.74 6.43
C THR A 98 -7.06 -1.42 6.86
N ALA A 99 -7.80 -0.82 7.80
CA ALA A 99 -9.15 -1.25 8.09
C ALA A 99 -9.90 -1.10 6.76
N GLY A 100 -9.95 -2.19 6.00
CA GLY A 100 -10.93 -2.30 4.94
C GLY A 100 -12.24 -1.93 5.61
N ARG A 101 -13.00 -1.07 4.96
CA ARG A 101 -14.45 -1.09 5.13
C ARG A 101 -14.87 -2.53 4.86
N SER A 102 -14.73 -3.42 5.85
CA SER A 102 -15.67 -4.50 6.03
C SER A 102 -16.96 -3.74 6.09
N ALA A 103 -17.65 -3.68 4.95
CA ALA A 103 -19.07 -3.48 4.96
C ALA A 103 -19.54 -4.45 6.03
N LEU A 104 -19.84 -3.91 7.22
CA LEU A 104 -20.76 -4.55 8.11
C LEU A 104 -21.92 -4.85 7.18
N SER A 105 -22.09 -6.12 6.83
CA SER A 105 -23.31 -6.60 6.24
C SER A 105 -24.35 -6.20 7.27
N VAL A 106 -24.94 -5.02 7.10
CA VAL A 106 -26.20 -4.70 7.74
C VAL A 106 -27.08 -5.83 7.26
N ALA A 107 -27.42 -6.72 8.19
CA ALA A 107 -28.39 -7.77 7.92
C ALA A 107 -29.56 -7.06 7.24
N ALA A 108 -29.85 -7.44 6.00
CA ALA A 108 -30.98 -6.90 5.28
C ALA A 108 -32.19 -7.00 6.22
N PRO A 109 -33.03 -5.95 6.34
CA PRO A 109 -34.25 -6.09 7.12
C PRO A 109 -35.00 -7.30 6.55
N THR A 110 -35.22 -8.31 7.39
CA THR A 110 -36.04 -9.46 7.03
C THR A 110 -37.42 -8.91 6.73
N VAL A 111 -37.76 -8.78 5.45
CA VAL A 111 -39.13 -8.48 5.04
C VAL A 111 -39.93 -9.73 5.41
N ALA A 112 -40.65 -9.65 6.53
CA ALA A 112 -41.75 -10.55 6.78
C ALA A 112 -42.84 -10.20 5.77
N GLY A 113 -42.94 -10.99 4.70
CA GLY A 113 -44.02 -10.84 3.74
C GLY A 113 -45.36 -11.13 4.41
N ASP A 114 -46.32 -10.23 4.28
CA ASP A 114 -47.69 -10.36 4.82
C ASP A 114 -48.62 -11.20 3.91
N GLY A 115 -48.06 -11.91 2.93
CA GLY A 115 -48.79 -12.84 2.07
C GLY A 115 -49.66 -12.18 1.01
N THR A 116 -49.57 -10.86 0.81
CA THR A 116 -50.31 -10.17 -0.26
C THR A 116 -49.38 -9.93 -1.45
N GLY A 117 -49.43 -10.83 -2.45
CA GLY A 117 -48.56 -10.80 -3.62
C GLY A 117 -48.76 -9.57 -4.52
N MET A 118 -48.14 -8.44 -4.15
CA MET A 118 -48.03 -7.26 -5.00
C MET A 118 -46.64 -6.65 -4.88
N GLU A 119 -45.76 -7.00 -5.81
CA GLU A 119 -44.40 -6.45 -5.90
C GLU A 119 -44.43 -5.05 -6.51
N GLU A 120 -44.38 -4.01 -5.67
CA GLU A 120 -44.08 -2.65 -6.11
C GLU A 120 -42.55 -2.44 -6.13
N HIS A 121 -41.94 -2.58 -7.32
CA HIS A 121 -40.53 -2.27 -7.54
C HIS A 121 -40.30 -0.74 -7.56
N ARG A 122 -40.25 -0.12 -6.38
CA ARG A 122 -39.81 1.28 -6.24
C ARG A 122 -38.32 1.32 -5.88
N ALA A 123 -37.48 1.64 -6.87
CA ALA A 123 -36.07 1.92 -6.65
C ALA A 123 -35.91 3.17 -5.76
N ALA A 124 -35.58 2.97 -4.48
CA ALA A 124 -35.20 4.05 -3.59
C ALA A 124 -33.75 4.47 -3.88
N LEU A 125 -33.60 5.59 -4.59
CA LEU A 125 -32.35 6.33 -4.64
C LEU A 125 -32.12 6.98 -3.27
N VAL A 126 -31.22 6.42 -2.45
CA VAL A 126 -30.75 7.07 -1.22
C VAL A 126 -29.55 7.94 -1.58
N GLY A 127 -29.84 9.21 -1.88
CA GLY A 127 -28.84 10.27 -1.99
C GLY A 127 -28.37 10.70 -0.60
N GLY A 128 -27.04 10.75 -0.41
CA GLY A 128 -26.42 11.48 0.70
C GLY A 128 -26.34 12.96 0.36
N ALA A 129 -27.35 13.73 0.75
CA ALA A 129 -27.29 15.19 0.68
C ALA A 129 -26.68 15.73 1.98
N ALA A 130 -25.44 16.22 1.90
CA ALA A 130 -24.91 17.16 2.87
C ALA A 130 -25.46 18.55 2.54
N GLY A 131 -26.16 19.16 3.49
CA GLY A 131 -26.74 20.49 3.34
C GLY A 131 -25.68 21.58 3.22
N ALA A 132 -25.90 22.49 2.27
CA ALA A 132 -25.41 23.85 2.31
C ALA A 132 -26.35 24.71 1.46
N ASP A 133 -27.33 25.33 2.12
CA ASP A 133 -28.18 26.39 1.60
C ASP A 133 -27.63 27.76 2.01
N VAL A 134 -27.52 28.66 1.02
CA VAL A 134 -27.66 30.13 1.01
C VAL A 134 -27.29 30.52 -0.44
N GLY A 135 -28.26 30.66 -1.35
CA GLY A 135 -28.93 31.93 -1.68
C GLY A 135 -28.25 32.62 -2.88
N ARG A 136 -28.69 32.39 -4.13
CA ARG A 136 -29.58 33.25 -4.97
C ARG A 136 -29.09 34.71 -5.08
N GLY A 137 -28.91 35.33 -6.25
CA GLY A 137 -29.37 35.01 -7.60
C GLY A 137 -28.81 35.95 -8.66
N ALA A 138 -29.26 35.72 -9.89
CA ALA A 138 -28.78 36.30 -11.14
C ALA A 138 -29.16 37.77 -11.36
N SER A 139 -28.35 38.46 -12.16
CA SER A 139 -28.74 39.00 -13.48
C SER A 139 -27.51 39.01 -14.38
#